data_AF-A0AAD4VYZ1-F1
#
_entry.id   AF-A0AAD4VYZ1-F1
#
_cell.length_a   1.000
_cell.length_b   1.000
_cell.length_c   1.000
_cell.angle_alpha   90.00
_cell.angle_beta   90.00
_cell.angle_gamma   90.00
#
_symmetry.space_group_name_H-M   'P 1'
#
loop_
_entity.id
_entity.type
_entity.pdbx_description
1 polymer ?
#
loop_
_entity_poly.entity_id
_entity_poly.type
_entity_poly.pdbx_seq_one_letter_code
_entity_poly.pdbx_strand_id
1 'polypeptide(L)' 'MIMAPMLKNPSKNLELIDEIQRSGISLHFENEVEEVLQQIHKNSYGGDEENDFELFTTALRFRLLRQQGYKVSCG' A
#
# COMPACT_ATOMS: atom_id res chain seq x y z
N MET A 1 8.48 14.88 -10.08
CA MET A 1 9.59 14.27 -9.31
C MET A 1 9.26 12.81 -9.26
N ILE A 2 9.94 11.96 -10.03
CA ILE A 2 9.64 10.53 -10.09
C ILE A 2 10.09 9.97 -8.75
N MET A 3 9.16 9.62 -7.86
CA MET A 3 9.52 8.77 -6.73
C MET A 3 10.22 7.56 -7.32
N ALA A 4 11.41 7.26 -6.79
CA ALA A 4 12.24 6.13 -7.22
C ALA A 4 11.35 4.91 -7.52
N PRO A 5 11.69 4.08 -8.52
CA PRO A 5 10.86 2.93 -8.88
C PRO A 5 10.53 2.18 -7.60
N MET A 6 9.23 2.10 -7.31
CA MET A 6 8.71 1.56 -6.07
C MET A 6 9.40 0.24 -5.74
N LEU A 7 9.72 0.04 -4.47
CA LEU A 7 10.55 -1.08 -4.05
C LEU A 7 9.86 -2.39 -4.45
N LYS A 8 10.64 -3.41 -4.80
CA LYS A 8 10.11 -4.76 -5.10
C LYS A 8 9.45 -5.43 -3.87
N ASN A 9 9.39 -4.73 -2.73
CA ASN A 9 8.90 -5.22 -1.45
C ASN A 9 7.62 -4.45 -1.07
N PRO A 10 6.42 -5.06 -1.19
CA PRO A 10 5.15 -4.43 -0.86
C PRO A 10 5.11 -3.81 0.55
N SER A 11 5.70 -4.45 1.56
CA SER A 11 5.74 -3.94 2.94
C SER A 11 6.46 -2.59 3.03
N LYS A 12 7.58 -2.43 2.33
CA LYS A 12 8.35 -1.17 2.34
C LYS A 12 7.65 -0.06 1.58
N ASN A 13 6.90 -0.41 0.53
CA ASN A 13 6.07 0.57 -0.16
C ASN A 13 4.93 1.07 0.74
N LEU A 14 4.29 0.17 1.52
CA LEU A 14 3.26 0.56 2.49
C LEU A 14 3.82 1.47 3.59
N GLU A 15 4.99 1.17 4.14
CA GLU A 15 5.68 2.04 5.11
C GLU A 15 5.95 3.44 4.53
N LEU A 16 6.47 3.51 3.29
CA LEU A 16 6.76 4.78 2.62
C LEU A 16 5.48 5.61 2.36
N ILE A 17 4.42 4.95 1.90
CA ILE A 17 3.12 5.61 1.71
C ILE A 17 2.59 6.18 3.02
N ASP A 18 2.70 5.42 4.13
CA ASP A 18 2.30 5.90 5.45
C ASP A 18 3.09 7.13 5.86
N GLU A 19 4.41 7.15 5.64
CA GLU A 19 5.28 8.28 5.96
C GLU A 19 4.92 9.52 5.14
N ILE A 20 4.65 9.36 3.84
CA ILE A 20 4.23 10.44 2.93
C ILE A 20 2.89 11.04 3.37
N GLN A 21 1.91 10.20 3.71
CA GLN A 21 0.61 10.65 4.18
C GLN A 21 0.71 11.36 5.53
N ARG A 22 1.48 10.81 6.48
CA ARG A 22 1.68 11.40 7.81
C ARG A 22 2.48 12.70 7.77
N SER A 23 3.35 12.86 6.78
CA SER A 23 4.09 14.10 6.53
C SER A 23 3.24 15.19 5.88
N GLY A 24 2.00 14.87 5.45
CA GLY A 24 1.08 15.85 4.86
C GLY A 24 1.43 16.26 3.42
N ILE A 25 2.36 15.54 2.77
CA ILE A 25 2.84 15.85 1.41
C ILE A 25 2.26 14.92 0.34
N SER A 26 1.30 14.07 0.70
CA SER A 26 0.68 13.07 -0.20
C SER A 26 0.05 13.67 -1.45
N LEU A 27 -0.38 14.94 -1.41
CA LEU A 27 -0.97 15.64 -2.57
C LEU A 27 0.01 15.75 -3.75
N HIS A 28 1.32 15.69 -3.49
CA HIS A 28 2.34 15.73 -4.54
C HIS A 28 2.60 14.37 -5.18
N PHE A 29 2.03 13.30 -4.61
CA PHE A 29 2.32 11.91 -4.93
C PHE A 29 1.03 11.09 -5.13
N GLU A 30 -0.11 11.73 -5.38
CA GLU A 30 -1.42 11.07 -5.44
C GLU A 30 -1.42 9.92 -6.44
N ASN A 31 -0.90 10.17 -7.64
CA ASN A 31 -0.86 9.18 -8.73
C ASN A 31 0.05 7.99 -8.35
N GLU A 32 1.23 8.26 -7.80
CA GLU A 32 2.17 7.22 -7.39
C GLU A 32 1.62 6.38 -6.23
N VAL A 33 0.96 7.02 -5.27
CA VAL A 33 0.30 6.33 -4.15
C VAL A 33 -0.83 5.44 -4.67
N GLU A 34 -1.66 5.96 -5.58
CA GLU A 34 -2.76 5.19 -6.19
C GLU A 34 -2.24 3.99 -6.97
N GLU A 35 -1.22 4.17 -7.83
CA GLU A 35 -0.66 3.10 -8.64
C GLU A 35 -0.16 1.94 -7.77
N VAL A 36 0.57 2.25 -6.70
CA VAL A 36 1.12 1.24 -5.79
C VAL A 36 0.02 0.53 -5.02
N LEU A 37 -0.93 1.26 -4.47
CA LEU A 37 -2.04 0.65 -3.73
C LEU A 37 -2.91 -0.21 -4.64
N GLN A 38 -3.08 0.17 -5.91
CA GLN A 38 -3.76 -0.63 -6.91
C GLN A 38 -3.00 -1.94 -7.20
N GLN A 39 -1.68 -1.89 -7.36
CA GLN A 39 -0.86 -3.09 -7.57
C GLN A 39 -0.94 -4.02 -6.36
N ILE A 40 -0.80 -3.47 -5.15
CA ILE A 40 -0.94 -4.22 -3.89
C ILE A 40 -2.34 -4.84 -3.82
N HIS A 41 -3.41 -4.10 -4.11
CA HIS A 41 -4.78 -4.63 -4.07
C HIS A 41 -5.00 -5.78 -5.06
N LYS A 42 -4.50 -5.65 -6.29
CA LYS A 42 -4.59 -6.70 -7.33
C LYS A 42 -3.86 -7.98 -6.92
N ASN A 43 -2.65 -7.86 -6.37
CA ASN A 43 -1.89 -9.00 -5.85
C ASN A 43 -2.58 -9.68 -4.64
N SER A 44 -3.53 -8.99 -3.99
CA SER A 44 -4.58 -9.55 -3.08
C SER A 44 -5.23 -10.83 -3.56
N TYR A 45 -5.68 -10.80 -4.81
CA TYR A 45 -6.60 -11.81 -5.32
C TYR A 45 -5.87 -12.99 -5.99
N GLY A 46 -4.53 -12.95 -6.01
CA GLY A 46 -3.64 -13.87 -6.72
C GLY A 46 -3.09 -15.03 -5.87
N GLY A 47 -3.75 -15.39 -4.77
CA GLY A 47 -3.70 -16.75 -4.21
C GLY A 47 -2.43 -17.26 -3.53
N ASP A 48 -1.36 -16.50 -3.31
CA ASP A 48 -0.15 -17.10 -2.69
C ASP A 48 0.74 -16.19 -1.83
N GLU A 49 0.27 -15.02 -1.38
CA GLU A 49 1.05 -14.12 -0.49
C GLU A 49 0.50 -14.05 0.95
N GLU A 50 -0.29 -15.04 1.39
CA GLU A 50 -0.83 -15.06 2.76
C GLU A 50 0.20 -15.48 3.83
N ASN A 51 1.39 -15.96 3.45
CA ASN A 51 2.21 -16.74 4.39
C ASN A 51 3.32 -15.99 5.15
N ASP A 52 3.49 -14.67 5.03
CA ASP A 52 4.50 -13.96 5.87
C ASP A 52 4.29 -12.44 6.04
N PHE A 53 3.06 -11.93 5.88
CA PHE A 53 2.79 -10.55 6.29
C PHE A 53 2.55 -10.49 7.80
N GLU A 54 3.58 -10.07 8.54
CA GLU A 54 3.47 -9.71 9.95
C GLU A 54 2.19 -8.89 10.21
N LEU A 55 1.55 -9.10 11.37
CA LEU A 55 0.31 -8.42 11.77
C LEU A 55 0.34 -6.91 11.49
N PHE A 56 1.50 -6.28 11.71
CA PHE A 56 1.73 -4.88 11.40
C PHE A 56 1.49 -4.55 9.92
N THR A 57 2.10 -5.30 9.00
CA THR A 57 1.97 -5.05 7.56
C THR A 57 0.55 -5.31 7.07
N THR A 58 -0.10 -6.36 7.57
CA THR A 58 -1.50 -6.67 7.24
C THR A 58 -2.43 -5.55 7.70
N ALA A 59 -2.27 -5.06 8.94
CA ALA A 59 -3.07 -3.95 9.47
C ALA A 59 -2.80 -2.64 8.71
N LEU A 60 -1.54 -2.35 8.40
CA LEU A 60 -1.14 -1.15 7.65
C LEU A 60 -1.76 -1.14 6.26
N ARG A 61 -1.64 -2.27 5.56
CA ARG A 61 -2.25 -2.46 4.24
C ARG A 61 -3.75 -2.26 4.26
N PHE A 62 -4.45 -2.91 5.19
CA PHE A 62 -5.90 -2.79 5.33
C PHE A 62 -6.32 -1.34 5.54
N ARG A 63 -5.62 -0.61 6.42
CA ARG A 63 -5.87 0.81 6.66
C ARG A 63 -5.66 1.66 5.39
N LEU A 64 -4.51 1.54 4.75
CA LEU A 64 -4.15 2.37 3.58
C LEU A 64 -5.11 2.14 2.41
N LEU A 65 -5.46 0.88 2.13
CA LEU A 65 -6.43 0.54 1.08
C LEU A 65 -7.81 1.13 1.36
N ARG A 66 -8.32 1.01 2.59
CA ARG A 66 -9.63 1.58 2.96
C ARG A 66 -9.64 3.10 2.93
N GLN A 67 -8.55 3.75 3.31
CA GLN A 67 -8.40 5.20 3.24
C GLN A 67 -8.55 5.71 1.80
N GLN A 68 -8.08 4.93 0.81
CA GLN A 68 -8.19 5.24 -0.61
C GLN A 68 -9.45 4.65 -1.27
N GLY A 69 -10.42 4.16 -0.48
CA GLY A 69 -11.71 3.70 -0.98
C GLY A 69 -11.71 2.30 -1.61
N TYR A 70 -10.60 1.55 -1.52
CA TYR A 70 -10.58 0.16 -1.98
C TYR A 70 -11.45 -0.73 -1.08
N LYS A 71 -12.20 -1.63 -1.72
CA LYS A 71 -12.93 -2.70 -1.03
C LYS A 71 -11.94 -3.79 -0.62
N VAL A 72 -11.81 -4.00 0.69
CA VAL A 72 -10.97 -5.06 1.29
C VAL A 72 -11.86 -5.95 2.15
N SER A 73 -11.73 -7.26 2.03
CA SER A 73 -12.40 -8.21 2.93
C SER A 73 -11.79 -8.12 4.33
N CYS A 74 -12.57 -8.43 5.36
CA CYS A 74 -12.08 -8.55 6.74
C CYS A 74 -11.38 -9.89 7.03
N GLY A 75 -11.29 -10.77 6.02
CA GLY A 75 -11.09 -12.21 6.20
C GLY A 75 -12.42 -12.92 6.07
#